data_AF-A0A7L2P1S4-F1
#
_entry.id   AF-A0A7L2P1S4-F1
#
_cell.length_a   1.000
_cell.length_b   1.000
_cell.length_c   1.000
_cell.angle_alpha   90.00
_cell.angle_beta   90.00
_cell.angle_gamma   90.00
#
_symmetry.space_group_name_H-M   'P 1'
#
loop_
_entity.id
_entity.type
_entity.pdbx_description
1 polymer ?
#
loop_
_entity_poly.entity_id
_entity_poly.type
_entity_poly.pdbx_seq_one_letter_code
_entity_poly.pdbx_strand_id
1 'polypeptide(L)' 'GCPLVRDVFELTGDFCRVPKRKCHRHYCWEKLRRAEVDLERVRVWYELDELFEQD' A
#
# COMPACT_ATOMS: atom_id res chain seq x y z
N GLY A 1 -0.89 -0.98 -11.95
CA GLY A 1 0.57 -1.22 -11.91
C GLY A 1 1.10 -0.84 -10.55
N CYS A 2 2.41 -0.91 -10.33
CA CYS A 2 3.05 -0.26 -9.18
C CYS A 2 3.13 1.26 -9.43
N PRO A 3 3.13 2.11 -8.40
CA PRO A 3 3.36 3.53 -8.56
C PRO A 3 4.76 3.75 -9.14
N LEU A 4 4.86 4.76 -10.00
CA LEU A 4 6.13 5.28 -10.45
C LEU A 4 6.61 6.30 -9.40
N VAL A 5 7.90 6.24 -9.09
CA VAL A 5 8.55 7.17 -8.19
C VAL A 5 9.63 7.93 -8.96
N ARG A 6 9.72 9.23 -8.69
CA ARG A 6 10.84 10.08 -9.08
C ARG A 6 11.81 10.15 -7.91
N ASP A 7 13.09 9.99 -8.20
CA ASP A 7 14.16 10.03 -7.20
C ASP A 7 13.92 9.11 -5.99
N VAL A 8 13.25 7.96 -6.22
CA VAL A 8 12.92 6.91 -5.23
C VAL A 8 11.88 7.29 -4.16
N PHE A 9 11.76 8.57 -3.81
CA PHE A 9 10.93 9.02 -2.68
C PHE A 9 9.63 9.73 -3.10
N GLU A 10 9.59 10.31 -4.30
CA GLU A 10 8.44 11.09 -4.74
C GLU A 10 7.51 10.26 -5.62
N LEU A 11 6.29 10.01 -5.14
CA LEU A 11 5.25 9.41 -5.98
C LEU A 11 4.89 10.37 -7.12
N THR A 12 5.00 9.91 -8.37
CA THR A 12 4.67 10.76 -9.53
C THR A 12 3.17 10.82 -9.81
N GLY A 13 2.35 10.09 -9.05
CA GLY A 13 0.92 9.92 -9.31
C GLY A 13 0.60 8.97 -10.48
N ASP A 14 1.62 8.59 -11.26
CA ASP A 14 1.47 7.63 -12.35
C ASP A 14 1.70 6.20 -11.88
N PHE A 15 1.05 5.27 -12.58
CA PHE A 15 1.26 3.85 -12.40
C PHE A 15 1.96 3.25 -13.61
N CYS A 16 2.81 2.26 -13.36
CA CYS A 16 3.43 1.49 -14.41
C CYS A 16 2.34 0.77 -15.24
N ARG A 17 2.35 1.02 -16.56
CA ARG A 17 1.41 0.47 -17.55
C ARG A 17 1.93 -0.80 -18.22
N VAL A 18 3.17 -1.20 -17.94
CA VAL A 18 3.79 -2.41 -18.52
C VAL A 18 3.11 -3.66 -17.96
N PRO A 19 2.78 -4.67 -18.78
CA PRO A 19 2.21 -5.93 -18.28
C PRO A 19 3.09 -6.57 -17.20
N LYS A 20 2.48 -7.10 -16.13
CA LYS A 20 3.18 -7.69 -14.96
C LYS A 20 4.25 -8.73 -15.33
N ARG A 21 3.99 -9.56 -16.36
CA ARG A 21 4.94 -10.56 -16.87
C ARG A 21 6.22 -9.95 -17.47
N LYS A 22 6.21 -8.66 -17.81
CA LYS A 22 7.31 -7.93 -18.45
C LYS A 22 7.92 -6.85 -17.55
N CYS A 23 7.45 -6.71 -16.31
CA CYS A 23 7.91 -5.65 -15.39
C CYS A 23 8.28 -6.22 -14.03
N HIS A 24 9.58 -6.16 -13.69
CA HIS A 24 10.08 -6.59 -12.38
C HIS A 24 9.63 -5.66 -11.24
N ARG A 25 9.30 -4.39 -11.52
CA ARG A 25 8.82 -3.45 -10.50
C ARG A 25 7.44 -3.82 -9.93
N HIS A 26 6.67 -4.60 -10.68
CA HIS A 26 5.39 -5.16 -10.21
C HIS A 26 5.58 -6.39 -9.31
N TYR A 27 6.78 -6.98 -9.30
CA TYR A 27 7.06 -8.13 -8.46
C TYR A 27 6.94 -7.71 -7.00
N CYS A 28 6.17 -8.48 -6.22
CA CYS A 28 5.84 -8.22 -4.82
C CYS A 28 5.10 -6.91 -4.48
N TRP A 29 5.00 -5.92 -5.37
CA TRP A 29 4.33 -4.65 -5.05
C TRP A 29 2.88 -4.86 -4.56
N GLU A 30 2.09 -5.68 -5.24
CA GLU A 30 0.69 -5.94 -4.83
C GLU A 30 0.61 -6.60 -3.45
N LYS A 31 1.59 -7.46 -3.12
CA LYS A 31 1.67 -8.11 -1.81
C LYS A 31 2.02 -7.11 -0.71
N LEU A 32 3.02 -6.26 -0.95
CA LEU A 32 3.42 -5.19 -0.03
C LEU A 32 2.26 -4.20 0.19
N ARG A 33 1.65 -3.74 -0.90
CA ARG A 33 0.51 -2.81 -0.82
C ARG A 33 -0.67 -3.40 -0.06
N ARG A 34 -0.95 -4.69 -0.24
CA ARG A 34 -1.99 -5.38 0.53
C ARG A 34 -1.63 -5.38 2.03
N ALA A 35 -0.40 -5.75 2.38
CA ALA A 35 0.05 -5.78 3.77
C ALA A 35 -0.01 -4.41 4.44
N GLU A 36 0.37 -3.34 3.74
CA GLU A 36 0.23 -1.95 4.23
C GLU A 36 -1.22 -1.61 4.56
N VAL A 37 -2.15 -1.88 3.63
CA VAL A 37 -3.59 -1.59 3.81
C VAL A 37 -4.18 -2.44 4.94
N ASP A 38 -3.78 -3.70 5.05
CA ASP A 38 -4.26 -4.58 6.12
C ASP A 38 -3.77 -4.08 7.49
N LEU A 39 -2.53 -3.59 7.58
CA LEU A 39 -2.00 -2.99 8.80
C LEU A 39 -2.73 -1.68 9.16
N GLU A 40 -3.00 -0.82 8.17
CA GLU A 40 -3.80 0.41 8.38
C GLU A 40 -5.19 0.07 8.93
N ARG A 41 -5.86 -0.94 8.38
CA ARG A 41 -7.15 -1.40 8.88
C ARG A 41 -7.08 -1.88 10.32
N VAL A 42 -6.08 -2.72 10.64
CA VAL A 42 -5.88 -3.22 12.00
C VAL A 42 -5.67 -2.08 12.98
N ARG A 43 -4.90 -1.04 12.61
CA ARG A 43 -4.71 0.15 13.46
C ARG A 43 -6.02 0.88 13.75
N VAL A 44 -6.84 1.09 12.72
CA VAL A 44 -8.16 1.74 12.88
C VAL A 44 -9.08 0.91 13.77
N TRP A 45 -9.06 -0.42 13.64
CA TRP A 45 -9.83 -1.30 14.53
C TRP A 45 -9.40 -1.16 15.99
N TYR A 46 -8.10 -1.16 16.26
CA TYR A 46 -7.60 -0.95 17.63
C TYR A 46 -8.01 0.41 18.21
N GLU A 47 -7.95 1.48 17.42
CA GLU A 47 -8.40 2.81 17.86
C GLU A 47 -9.90 2.83 18.19
N LEU A 48 -10.72 2.14 17.40
CA LEU A 48 -12.15 2.01 17.67
C LEU A 48 -12.41 1.19 18.95
N ASP A 49 -11.71 0.06 19.12
CA ASP A 49 -11.85 -0.76 20.32
C ASP A 49 -11.46 0.02 21.59
N GLU A 50 -10.37 0.80 21.55
CA GLU A 50 -9.96 1.68 22.65
C GLU A 50 -11.03 2.74 22.99
N LEU A 51 -11.71 3.30 21.98
CA LEU A 51 -12.81 4.26 22.19
C LEU A 51 -14.04 3.59 22.83
N PHE A 52 -14.38 2.37 22.41
CA PHE A 52 -15.51 1.64 22.98
C PHE A 52 -15.25 1.13 24.40
N GLU A 53 -14.01 0.84 24.79
CA GLU A 53 -13.66 0.44 26.16
C GLU A 53 -13.72 1.60 27.17
N GLN A 54 -13.72 2.85 26.70
CA GLN A 54 -13.79 4.04 27.55
C GLN A 54 -15.22 4.46 27.95
N ASP A 55 -16.26 3.84 27.38
CA ASP A 55 -17.69 3.99 27.73
C ASP A 55 -18.17 2.87 28.69
#